data_AF-A0A512BSP6-F1
#
_entry.id   AF-A0A512BSP6-F1
#
_cell.length_a   1.000
_cell.length_b   1.000
_cell.length_c   1.000
_cell.angle_alpha   90.00
_cell.angle_beta   90.00
_cell.angle_gamma   90.00
#
_symmetry.space_group_name_H-M   'P 1'
#
loop_
_entity.id
_entity.type
_entity.pdbx_description
1 polymer ?
#
loop_
_entity_poly.entity_id
_entity_poly.type
_entity_poly.pdbx_seq_one_letter_code
_entity_poly.pdbx_strand_id
1 'polypeptide(L)'
;MSAWRDERNEKSRVRLERRLSQLFPPCVLAHALRQPLIPPTQRRAVESYWRHHPLRADRLARALAAKSGAPEGWQWQLGTGKSSGLPMSFRAPPAPYREPAFDRGPGHCCVCGQPVYRLGWHCDAWGDGKPNKNATWHACCVVAWTLWNAPTDYLKALKLRQGRKCPITGRRLLKTSEVDHRVPLFAVWSEHRQRSWPQLLDFWGVPNLQVINKSAHLEKCSQEATERAERRALLNAEDLRLALEEV
;
A
#
# COMPACT_ATOMS: atom_id res chain seq x y z
N MET A 1 -29.31 10.27 20.65
CA MET A 1 -28.50 9.03 20.48
C MET A 1 -29.47 7.86 20.38
N SER A 2 -29.13 6.79 19.64
CA SER A 2 -30.07 5.68 19.38
C SER A 2 -29.87 4.60 20.43
N ALA A 3 -30.92 4.26 21.18
CA ALA A 3 -30.88 3.24 22.24
C ALA A 3 -30.27 1.90 21.78
N TRP A 4 -30.57 1.50 20.54
CA TRP A 4 -29.97 0.29 19.93
C TRP A 4 -28.45 0.40 19.77
N ARG A 5 -27.95 1.58 19.37
CA ARG A 5 -26.51 1.80 19.18
C ARG A 5 -25.78 1.75 20.52
N ASP A 6 -26.38 2.34 21.53
CA ASP A 6 -25.81 2.41 22.88
C ASP A 6 -25.74 1.01 23.51
N GLU A 7 -26.83 0.24 23.44
CA GLU A 7 -26.85 -1.16 23.91
C GLU A 7 -25.84 -2.05 23.16
N ARG A 8 -25.76 -1.89 21.83
CA ARG A 8 -24.80 -2.65 21.00
C ARG A 8 -23.35 -2.29 21.34
N ASN A 9 -23.08 -1.01 21.57
CA ASN A 9 -21.74 -0.54 21.94
C ASN A 9 -21.36 -1.03 23.33
N GLU A 10 -22.29 -1.05 24.29
CA GLU A 10 -22.05 -1.61 25.62
C GLU A 10 -21.64 -3.08 25.55
N LYS A 11 -22.43 -3.91 24.86
CA LYS A 11 -22.11 -5.34 24.65
C LYS A 11 -20.76 -5.52 23.96
N SER A 12 -20.44 -4.67 22.98
CA SER A 12 -19.16 -4.75 22.25
C SER A 12 -17.97 -4.31 23.10
N ARG A 13 -18.14 -3.28 23.94
CA ARG A 13 -17.14 -2.78 24.88
C ARG A 13 -16.81 -3.84 25.93
N VAL A 14 -17.82 -4.39 26.60
CA VAL A 14 -17.63 -5.48 27.59
C VAL A 14 -16.88 -6.65 26.96
N ARG A 15 -17.23 -7.05 25.73
CA ARG A 15 -16.54 -8.14 25.03
C ARG A 15 -15.08 -7.82 24.68
N LEU A 16 -14.80 -6.58 24.26
CA LEU A 16 -13.46 -6.11 23.94
C LEU A 16 -12.57 -6.09 25.19
N GLU A 17 -13.09 -5.52 26.28
CA GLU A 17 -12.38 -5.33 27.55
C GLU A 17 -12.10 -6.65 28.26
N ARG A 18 -13.02 -7.63 28.19
CA ARG A 18 -12.85 -8.95 28.81
C ARG A 18 -11.57 -9.69 28.41
N ARG A 19 -11.02 -9.41 27.22
CA ARG A 19 -9.79 -10.07 26.71
C ARG A 19 -8.62 -9.10 26.61
N LEU A 20 -8.75 -7.89 27.16
CA LEU A 20 -7.75 -6.84 27.06
C LEU A 20 -6.53 -7.20 27.92
N SER A 21 -5.35 -7.24 27.32
CA SER A 21 -4.08 -7.34 28.06
C SER A 21 -3.52 -5.94 28.29
N GLN A 22 -2.75 -5.74 29.36
CA GLN A 22 -2.02 -4.49 29.59
C GLN A 22 -1.09 -4.10 28.43
N LEU A 23 -0.59 -5.10 27.69
CA LEU A 23 0.26 -4.94 26.52
C LEU A 23 -0.50 -4.54 25.23
N PHE A 24 -1.84 -4.44 25.28
CA PHE A 24 -2.61 -4.07 24.09
C PHE A 24 -2.34 -2.61 23.72
N PRO A 25 -2.06 -2.27 22.44
CA PRO A 25 -1.66 -0.92 22.06
C PRO A 25 -2.68 0.17 22.49
N PRO A 26 -2.30 1.13 23.36
CA PRO A 26 -3.24 2.13 23.88
C PRO A 26 -3.87 3.00 22.79
N CYS A 27 -3.12 3.33 21.74
CA CYS A 27 -3.63 4.12 20.62
C CYS A 27 -4.73 3.38 19.83
N VAL A 28 -4.65 2.05 19.74
CA VAL A 28 -5.66 1.21 19.09
C VAL A 28 -6.91 1.14 19.96
N LEU A 29 -6.76 0.99 21.27
CA LEU A 29 -7.90 1.00 22.20
C LEU A 29 -8.64 2.33 22.19
N ALA A 30 -7.90 3.44 22.32
CA ALA A 30 -8.47 4.78 22.27
C ALA A 30 -9.19 5.06 20.94
N HIS A 31 -8.65 4.57 19.82
CA HIS A 31 -9.33 4.63 18.53
C HIS A 31 -10.63 3.81 18.53
N ALA A 32 -10.58 2.58 19.01
CA ALA A 32 -11.72 1.66 19.05
C ALA A 32 -12.89 2.21 19.86
N LEU A 33 -12.63 2.77 21.04
CA LEU A 33 -13.66 3.33 21.93
C LEU A 33 -14.29 4.62 21.37
N ARG A 34 -13.59 5.33 20.47
CA ARG A 34 -14.12 6.51 19.77
C ARG A 34 -14.92 6.16 18.51
N GLN A 35 -14.98 4.89 18.11
CA GLN A 35 -15.72 4.51 16.92
C GLN A 35 -17.22 4.62 17.16
N PRO A 36 -18.01 5.07 16.17
CA PRO A 36 -19.46 5.10 16.29
C PRO A 36 -20.07 3.71 16.59
N LEU A 37 -19.43 2.65 16.11
CA LEU A 37 -19.68 1.27 16.51
C LEU A 37 -18.40 0.66 17.05
N ILE A 38 -18.37 0.33 18.35
CA ILE A 38 -17.18 -0.21 19.02
C ILE A 38 -16.88 -1.60 18.43
N PRO A 39 -15.64 -1.86 17.97
CA PRO A 39 -15.26 -3.17 17.49
C PRO A 39 -15.28 -4.18 18.65
N PRO A 40 -15.98 -5.32 18.51
CA PRO A 40 -16.25 -6.22 19.65
C PRO A 40 -15.07 -7.11 20.05
N THR A 41 -13.94 -7.06 19.31
CA THR A 41 -12.75 -7.88 19.59
C THR A 41 -11.47 -7.10 19.34
N GLN A 42 -10.39 -7.47 20.03
CA GLN A 42 -9.08 -6.84 19.88
C GLN A 42 -8.57 -6.87 18.43
N ARG A 43 -8.78 -7.98 17.71
CA ARG A 43 -8.41 -8.08 16.28
C ARG A 43 -9.20 -7.08 15.44
N ARG A 44 -10.51 -6.95 15.65
CA ARG A 44 -11.33 -5.96 14.93
C ARG A 44 -10.96 -4.53 15.30
N ALA A 45 -10.50 -4.28 16.54
CA ALA A 45 -9.95 -2.99 16.95
C ALA A 45 -8.67 -2.64 16.19
N VAL A 46 -7.74 -3.59 16.07
CA VAL A 46 -6.51 -3.45 15.27
C VAL A 46 -6.83 -3.18 13.78
N GLU A 47 -7.71 -3.98 13.19
CA GLU A 47 -8.16 -3.80 11.79
C GLU A 47 -8.82 -2.42 11.59
N SER A 48 -9.69 -2.01 12.51
CA SER A 48 -10.35 -0.70 12.48
C SER A 48 -9.33 0.43 12.57
N TYR A 49 -8.36 0.34 13.48
CA TYR A 49 -7.30 1.35 13.63
C TYR A 49 -6.55 1.55 12.31
N TRP A 50 -6.03 0.48 11.71
CA TRP A 50 -5.26 0.63 10.47
C TRP A 50 -6.10 1.15 9.30
N ARG A 51 -7.36 0.70 9.15
CA ARG A 51 -8.25 1.21 8.10
C ARG A 51 -8.47 2.72 8.16
N HIS A 52 -8.47 3.30 9.35
CA HIS A 52 -8.61 4.75 9.55
C HIS A 52 -7.29 5.52 9.50
N HIS A 53 -6.15 4.83 9.42
CA HIS A 53 -4.83 5.44 9.37
C HIS A 53 -4.01 4.95 8.16
N PRO A 54 -4.53 5.05 6.92
CA PRO A 54 -3.90 4.49 5.73
C PRO A 54 -2.51 5.09 5.44
N LEU A 55 -2.30 6.37 5.73
CA LEU A 55 -0.99 7.01 5.53
C LEU A 55 0.07 6.51 6.52
N ARG A 56 -0.35 6.15 7.75
CA ARG A 56 0.54 5.51 8.72
C ARG A 56 0.79 4.06 8.33
N ALA A 57 -0.22 3.37 7.83
CA ALA A 57 -0.12 2.00 7.34
C ALA A 57 0.90 1.90 6.18
N ASP A 58 0.83 2.81 5.20
CA ASP A 58 1.83 2.93 4.12
C ASP A 58 3.24 3.08 4.66
N ARG A 59 3.46 4.11 5.50
CA ARG A 59 4.79 4.41 6.05
C ARG A 59 5.36 3.21 6.79
N LEU A 60 4.55 2.56 7.61
CA LEU A 60 4.96 1.38 8.37
C LEU A 60 5.24 0.19 7.45
N ALA A 61 4.37 -0.09 6.48
CA ALA A 61 4.56 -1.21 5.55
C ALA A 61 5.86 -1.06 4.73
N ARG A 62 6.18 0.15 4.26
CA ARG A 62 7.44 0.43 3.57
C ARG A 62 8.65 0.32 4.51
N ALA A 63 8.54 0.78 5.75
CA ALA A 63 9.61 0.60 6.74
C ALA A 63 9.85 -0.90 7.07
N LEU A 64 8.78 -1.70 7.17
CA LEU A 64 8.89 -3.15 7.35
C LEU A 64 9.54 -3.82 6.13
N ALA A 65 9.16 -3.40 4.91
CA ALA A 65 9.79 -3.89 3.69
C ALA A 65 11.27 -3.54 3.63
N ALA A 66 11.65 -2.31 4.01
CA ALA A 66 13.05 -1.89 4.13
C ALA A 66 13.84 -2.74 5.12
N LYS A 67 13.20 -3.17 6.23
CA LYS A 67 13.82 -4.07 7.20
C LYS A 67 14.03 -5.49 6.66
N SER A 68 13.20 -5.96 5.73
CA SER A 68 13.38 -7.27 5.10
C SER A 68 14.37 -7.24 3.93
N GLY A 69 14.41 -6.14 3.19
CA GLY A 69 15.10 -6.08 1.90
C GLY A 69 14.41 -6.94 0.83
N ALA A 70 14.96 -6.95 -0.38
CA ALA A 70 14.58 -7.94 -1.37
C ALA A 70 15.16 -9.32 -0.96
N PRO A 71 14.46 -10.43 -1.22
CA PRO A 71 15.09 -11.74 -1.09
C PRO A 71 16.27 -11.88 -2.07
N GLU A 72 17.23 -12.72 -1.70
CA GLU A 72 18.39 -12.99 -2.55
C GLU A 72 17.96 -13.51 -3.93
N GLY A 73 18.58 -12.98 -4.99
CA GLY A 73 18.27 -13.34 -6.37
C GLY A 73 16.96 -12.76 -6.91
N TRP A 74 16.16 -12.05 -6.11
CA TRP A 74 14.93 -11.45 -6.60
C TRP A 74 15.19 -10.22 -7.47
N GLN A 75 14.47 -10.13 -8.57
CA GLN A 75 14.41 -8.95 -9.44
C GLN A 75 12.96 -8.65 -9.79
N TRP A 76 12.64 -7.37 -10.00
CA TRP A 76 11.30 -7.00 -10.42
C TRP A 76 11.06 -7.37 -11.88
N GLN A 77 10.21 -8.37 -12.09
CA GLN A 77 9.85 -8.89 -13.40
C GLN A 77 8.33 -8.89 -13.59
N LEU A 78 7.91 -8.92 -14.86
CA LEU A 78 6.50 -9.07 -15.24
C LEU A 78 6.28 -10.45 -15.85
N GLY A 79 5.12 -11.03 -15.57
CA GLY A 79 4.72 -12.31 -16.15
C GLY A 79 4.35 -12.18 -17.62
N THR A 80 4.76 -13.16 -18.43
CA THR A 80 4.36 -13.30 -19.84
C THR A 80 3.06 -14.09 -20.01
N GLY A 81 2.52 -14.68 -18.93
CA GLY A 81 1.29 -15.45 -18.92
C GLY A 81 0.79 -15.78 -17.51
N LYS A 82 -0.46 -16.24 -17.39
CA LYS A 82 -1.13 -16.50 -16.09
C LYS A 82 -0.43 -17.56 -15.24
N SER A 83 0.30 -18.49 -15.85
CA SER A 83 1.02 -19.57 -15.17
C SER A 83 2.33 -19.13 -14.49
N SER A 84 2.84 -17.93 -14.82
CA SER A 84 4.14 -17.46 -14.31
C SER A 84 4.16 -17.13 -12.82
N GLY A 85 3.00 -16.96 -12.18
CA GLY A 85 2.90 -16.51 -10.78
C GLY A 85 3.33 -15.04 -10.56
N LEU A 86 3.70 -14.33 -11.63
CA LEU A 86 4.13 -12.94 -11.59
C LEU A 86 3.00 -11.99 -12.01
N PRO A 87 3.05 -10.71 -11.60
CA PRO A 87 2.11 -9.71 -12.08
C PRO A 87 2.22 -9.48 -13.59
N MET A 88 1.09 -9.40 -14.28
CA MET A 88 1.03 -9.15 -15.74
C MET A 88 1.29 -7.69 -16.12
N SER A 89 1.38 -6.78 -15.16
CA SER A 89 1.51 -5.34 -15.40
C SER A 89 2.30 -4.66 -14.29
N PHE A 90 3.11 -3.68 -14.67
CA PHE A 90 3.81 -2.77 -13.75
C PHE A 90 2.85 -1.91 -12.91
N ARG A 91 1.53 -1.99 -13.10
CA ARG A 91 0.56 -1.33 -12.22
C ARG A 91 0.46 -2.02 -10.86
N ALA A 92 0.73 -3.32 -10.79
CA ALA A 92 0.77 -4.04 -9.53
C ALA A 92 2.05 -3.66 -8.77
N PRO A 93 1.97 -3.37 -7.45
CA PRO A 93 3.16 -3.11 -6.66
C PRO A 93 4.08 -4.35 -6.63
N PRO A 94 5.41 -4.18 -6.70
CA PRO A 94 6.34 -5.30 -6.56
C PRO A 94 6.20 -5.90 -5.16
N ALA A 95 6.08 -7.22 -5.09
CA ALA A 95 5.75 -7.94 -3.87
C ALA A 95 6.46 -9.31 -3.83
N PRO A 96 7.79 -9.34 -3.63
CA PRO A 96 8.61 -10.54 -3.73
C PRO A 96 8.05 -11.69 -2.90
N TYR A 97 7.69 -11.42 -1.65
CA TYR A 97 7.21 -12.46 -0.72
C TYR A 97 5.78 -12.96 -1.01
N ARG A 98 5.15 -12.50 -2.10
CA ARG A 98 3.93 -13.09 -2.66
C ARG A 98 4.21 -14.07 -3.79
N GLU A 99 5.43 -14.06 -4.33
CA GLU A 99 5.86 -14.98 -5.36
C GLU A 99 6.21 -16.33 -4.70
N PRO A 100 5.74 -17.47 -5.24
CA PRO A 100 5.96 -18.79 -4.63
C PRO A 100 7.43 -19.10 -4.35
N ALA A 101 8.35 -18.64 -5.22
CA ALA A 101 9.79 -18.87 -5.07
C ALA A 101 10.41 -18.18 -3.84
N PHE A 102 9.76 -17.13 -3.34
CA PHE A 102 10.28 -16.31 -2.23
C PHE A 102 9.33 -16.25 -1.04
N ASP A 103 8.22 -17.00 -1.06
CA ASP A 103 7.29 -17.06 0.07
C ASP A 103 8.01 -17.57 1.33
N ARG A 104 7.76 -16.87 2.45
CA ARG A 104 8.28 -17.23 3.78
C ARG A 104 7.30 -18.10 4.58
N GLY A 105 6.13 -18.38 4.00
CA GLY A 105 5.12 -19.24 4.57
C GLY A 105 4.39 -18.63 5.78
N PRO A 106 3.58 -19.46 6.47
CA PRO A 106 2.72 -18.98 7.55
C PRO A 106 3.51 -18.39 8.72
N GLY A 107 3.02 -17.29 9.28
CA GLY A 107 3.72 -16.50 10.31
C GLY A 107 4.53 -15.32 9.76
N HIS A 108 4.68 -15.19 8.44
CA HIS A 108 5.34 -14.06 7.80
C HIS A 108 4.37 -13.29 6.90
N CYS A 109 4.56 -11.98 6.80
CA CYS A 109 3.72 -11.16 5.95
C CYS A 109 4.18 -11.30 4.50
N CYS A 110 3.29 -11.72 3.60
CA CYS A 110 3.63 -11.85 2.18
C CYS A 110 3.82 -10.50 1.47
N VAL A 111 3.49 -9.37 2.10
CA VAL A 111 3.80 -8.04 1.55
C VAL A 111 5.18 -7.57 1.96
N CYS A 112 5.49 -7.56 3.26
CA CYS A 112 6.72 -6.94 3.74
C CYS A 112 7.81 -7.96 4.13
N GLY A 113 7.52 -9.25 4.19
CA GLY A 113 8.44 -10.33 4.59
C GLY A 113 8.68 -10.48 6.10
N GLN A 114 8.23 -9.51 6.92
CA GLN A 114 8.46 -9.54 8.36
C GLN A 114 7.49 -10.49 9.09
N PRO A 115 7.87 -11.04 10.26
CA PRO A 115 6.99 -11.87 11.07
C PRO A 115 5.70 -11.15 11.48
N VAL A 116 4.57 -11.86 11.42
CA VAL A 116 3.26 -11.38 11.84
C VAL A 116 2.97 -11.87 13.25
N TYR A 117 2.74 -10.96 14.19
CA TYR A 117 2.49 -11.33 15.58
C TYR A 117 0.99 -11.39 15.89
N ARG A 118 0.67 -11.60 17.17
CA ARG A 118 -0.69 -11.68 17.68
C ARG A 118 -1.56 -10.53 17.14
N LEU A 119 -2.81 -10.87 16.81
CA LEU A 119 -3.80 -9.93 16.22
C LEU A 119 -3.42 -9.35 14.84
N GLY A 120 -2.39 -9.87 14.17
CA GLY A 120 -1.89 -9.30 12.91
C GLY A 120 -1.01 -8.05 13.13
N TRP A 121 -0.44 -7.90 14.34
CA TRP A 121 0.43 -6.78 14.68
C TRP A 121 1.84 -6.96 14.12
N HIS A 122 2.54 -5.84 13.90
CA HIS A 122 3.81 -5.77 13.17
C HIS A 122 5.06 -5.96 14.03
N CYS A 123 4.90 -5.96 15.36
CA CYS A 123 5.96 -6.23 16.32
C CYS A 123 5.43 -7.16 17.41
N ASP A 124 6.36 -7.79 18.14
CA ASP A 124 6.03 -8.63 19.28
C ASP A 124 5.67 -7.76 20.49
N ALA A 125 4.44 -7.22 20.50
CA ALA A 125 3.96 -6.43 21.61
C ALA A 125 3.70 -7.27 22.87
N TRP A 126 3.62 -8.60 22.76
CA TRP A 126 3.34 -9.51 23.88
C TRP A 126 4.58 -10.17 24.47
N GLY A 127 5.73 -10.07 23.81
CA GLY A 127 7.02 -10.59 24.29
C GLY A 127 7.09 -12.12 24.34
N ASP A 128 6.23 -12.82 23.61
CA ASP A 128 6.20 -14.28 23.60
C ASP A 128 7.15 -14.89 22.56
N GLY A 129 7.76 -14.05 21.72
CA GLY A 129 8.70 -14.43 20.66
C GLY A 129 8.05 -15.25 19.53
N LYS A 130 6.72 -15.35 19.49
CA LYS A 130 6.00 -16.31 18.63
C LYS A 130 5.22 -15.60 17.53
N PRO A 131 5.67 -15.69 16.28
CA PRO A 131 4.84 -15.32 15.14
C PRO A 131 3.55 -16.14 15.10
N ASN A 132 2.46 -15.50 14.66
CA ASN A 132 1.17 -16.11 14.47
C ASN A 132 1.18 -16.94 13.18
N LYS A 133 1.41 -18.25 13.33
CA LYS A 133 1.43 -19.23 12.23
C LYS A 133 0.14 -19.31 11.41
N ASN A 134 -0.97 -18.73 11.88
CA ASN A 134 -2.23 -18.66 11.13
C ASN A 134 -2.38 -17.36 10.32
N ALA A 135 -1.35 -16.51 10.27
CA ALA A 135 -1.40 -15.23 9.58
C ALA A 135 -0.32 -15.14 8.50
N THR A 136 -0.70 -14.57 7.36
CA THR A 136 0.19 -14.25 6.24
C THR A 136 0.21 -12.75 5.92
N TRP A 137 -0.46 -11.94 6.75
CA TRP A 137 -0.60 -10.50 6.56
C TRP A 137 -0.58 -9.76 7.90
N HIS A 138 0.19 -8.67 7.97
CA HIS A 138 -0.07 -7.65 8.99
C HIS A 138 -1.34 -6.87 8.66
N ALA A 139 -2.06 -6.45 9.69
CA ALA A 139 -3.23 -5.58 9.51
C ALA A 139 -2.87 -4.24 8.86
N CYS A 140 -1.67 -3.68 9.14
CA CYS A 140 -1.18 -2.48 8.46
C CYS A 140 -0.85 -2.73 6.99
N CYS A 141 -0.21 -3.87 6.67
CA CYS A 141 0.18 -4.20 5.30
C CYS A 141 -1.03 -4.47 4.40
N VAL A 142 -2.14 -5.00 4.95
CA VAL A 142 -3.41 -5.08 4.20
C VAL A 142 -3.86 -3.70 3.74
N VAL A 143 -3.87 -2.72 4.65
CA VAL A 143 -4.33 -1.35 4.32
C VAL A 143 -3.36 -0.64 3.37
N ALA A 144 -2.05 -0.81 3.57
CA ALA A 144 -1.04 -0.28 2.65
C ALA A 144 -1.21 -0.88 1.25
N TRP A 145 -1.39 -2.20 1.15
CA TRP A 145 -1.62 -2.88 -0.12
C TRP A 145 -2.88 -2.37 -0.83
N THR A 146 -3.98 -2.19 -0.10
CA THR A 146 -5.21 -1.59 -0.66
C THR A 146 -4.93 -0.16 -1.14
N LEU A 147 -4.21 0.66 -0.38
CA LEU A 147 -3.83 2.01 -0.82
C LEU A 147 -3.01 1.99 -2.10
N TRP A 148 -2.04 1.09 -2.23
CA TRP A 148 -1.18 0.99 -3.41
C TRP A 148 -1.94 0.53 -4.67
N ASN A 149 -2.94 -0.33 -4.52
CA ASN A 149 -3.72 -0.85 -5.66
C ASN A 149 -4.94 0.01 -6.00
N ALA A 150 -5.52 0.69 -5.00
CA ALA A 150 -6.73 1.49 -5.13
C ALA A 150 -6.59 2.83 -4.36
N PRO A 151 -5.66 3.72 -4.75
CA PRO A 151 -5.39 4.93 -4.00
C PRO A 151 -6.57 5.92 -3.95
N THR A 152 -7.48 5.82 -4.93
CA THR A 152 -8.72 6.62 -5.00
C THR A 152 -9.64 6.39 -3.80
N ASP A 153 -9.65 5.19 -3.21
CA ASP A 153 -10.46 4.89 -2.02
C ASP A 153 -10.03 5.73 -0.79
N TYR A 154 -8.82 6.29 -0.84
CA TYR A 154 -8.22 7.08 0.23
C TYR A 154 -8.13 8.58 -0.11
N LEU A 155 -8.89 9.05 -1.11
CA LEU A 155 -8.91 10.44 -1.57
C LEU A 155 -9.01 11.45 -0.42
N LYS A 156 -9.90 11.21 0.56
CA LYS A 156 -10.07 12.11 1.72
C LYS A 156 -8.79 12.25 2.53
N ALA A 157 -8.11 11.15 2.82
CA ALA A 157 -6.87 11.15 3.60
C ALA A 157 -5.74 11.86 2.84
N LEU A 158 -5.64 11.62 1.52
CA LEU A 158 -4.63 12.25 0.66
C LEU A 158 -4.87 13.76 0.51
N LYS A 159 -6.13 14.19 0.31
CA LYS A 159 -6.51 15.62 0.31
C LYS A 159 -6.10 16.32 1.61
N LEU A 160 -6.34 15.67 2.76
CA LEU A 160 -5.95 16.21 4.06
C LEU A 160 -4.44 16.40 4.19
N ARG A 161 -3.67 15.38 3.79
CA ARG A 161 -2.19 15.43 3.82
C ARG A 161 -1.63 16.61 3.02
N GLN A 162 -2.23 16.93 1.88
CA GLN A 162 -1.80 18.04 1.01
C GLN A 162 -2.35 19.42 1.41
N GLY A 163 -2.93 19.55 2.61
CA GLY A 163 -3.57 20.82 3.01
C GLY A 163 -4.73 21.23 2.10
N ARG A 164 -5.35 20.25 1.40
CA ARG A 164 -6.45 20.43 0.44
C ARG A 164 -6.11 21.38 -0.73
N LYS A 165 -4.83 21.50 -1.09
CA LYS A 165 -4.36 22.26 -2.26
C LYS A 165 -3.83 21.32 -3.35
N CYS A 166 -4.09 21.69 -4.59
CA CYS A 166 -3.56 21.07 -5.78
C CYS A 166 -2.07 21.42 -5.86
N PRO A 167 -1.14 20.44 -5.86
CA PRO A 167 0.28 20.70 -5.92
C PRO A 167 0.72 21.30 -7.26
N ILE A 168 -0.01 21.03 -8.35
CA ILE A 168 0.31 21.56 -9.69
C ILE A 168 -0.12 23.03 -9.82
N THR A 169 -1.34 23.36 -9.38
CA THR A 169 -1.92 24.69 -9.64
C THR A 169 -1.92 25.62 -8.43
N GLY A 170 -1.56 25.13 -7.24
CA GLY A 170 -1.66 25.86 -5.97
C GLY A 170 -3.09 26.12 -5.47
N ARG A 171 -4.11 25.89 -6.32
CA ARG A 171 -5.53 26.15 -6.03
C ARG A 171 -6.11 25.10 -5.08
N ARG A 172 -7.27 25.40 -4.50
CA ARG A 172 -8.02 24.44 -3.68
C ARG A 172 -8.40 23.19 -4.49
N LEU A 173 -8.36 22.03 -3.84
CA LEU A 173 -8.86 20.77 -4.39
C LEU A 173 -10.37 20.75 -4.44
N LEU A 174 -10.91 20.47 -5.63
CA LEU A 174 -12.34 20.37 -5.89
C LEU A 174 -12.88 18.99 -5.49
N LYS A 175 -14.21 18.81 -5.57
CA LYS A 175 -14.83 17.48 -5.40
C LYS A 175 -14.35 16.50 -6.46
N THR A 176 -14.17 16.98 -7.69
CA THR A 176 -13.73 16.25 -8.88
C THR A 176 -12.21 16.06 -8.99
N SER A 177 -11.43 16.38 -7.95
CA SER A 177 -10.00 16.10 -7.96
C SER A 177 -9.74 14.59 -7.95
N GLU A 178 -8.71 14.17 -8.67
CA GLU A 178 -8.35 12.77 -8.89
C GLU A 178 -7.02 12.46 -8.20
N VAL A 179 -6.83 11.19 -7.83
CA VAL A 179 -5.55 10.71 -7.31
C VAL A 179 -4.67 10.31 -8.49
N ASP A 180 -3.41 10.70 -8.40
CA ASP A 180 -2.45 10.57 -9.47
C ASP A 180 -1.05 10.26 -8.90
N HIS A 181 -0.17 9.70 -9.72
CA HIS A 181 1.22 9.45 -9.37
C HIS A 181 2.11 10.61 -9.86
N ARG A 182 2.99 11.15 -9.02
CA ARG A 182 3.93 12.23 -9.40
C ARG A 182 4.87 11.75 -10.50
N VAL A 183 5.46 10.57 -10.31
CA VAL A 183 6.20 9.80 -11.32
C VAL A 183 5.25 8.71 -11.84
N PRO A 184 4.86 8.75 -13.13
CA PRO A 184 3.95 7.76 -13.67
C PRO A 184 4.56 6.35 -13.68
N LEU A 185 3.75 5.33 -13.40
CA LEU A 185 4.25 3.96 -13.21
C LEU A 185 4.91 3.35 -14.45
N PHE A 186 4.60 3.85 -15.67
CA PHE A 186 5.31 3.39 -16.88
C PHE A 186 6.78 3.87 -16.87
N ALA A 187 7.04 5.08 -16.40
CA ALA A 187 8.39 5.62 -16.27
C ALA A 187 9.18 4.88 -15.17
N VAL A 188 8.50 4.51 -14.08
CA VAL A 188 9.08 3.66 -13.03
C VAL A 188 9.56 2.33 -13.60
N TRP A 189 8.74 1.68 -14.43
CA TRP A 189 9.12 0.44 -15.10
C TRP A 189 10.33 0.61 -16.02
N SER A 190 10.38 1.68 -16.81
CA SER A 190 11.49 1.89 -17.74
C SER A 190 12.79 2.35 -17.09
N GLU A 191 12.71 3.21 -16.06
CA GLU A 191 13.88 3.97 -15.55
C GLU A 191 14.31 3.57 -14.14
N HIS A 192 13.43 2.93 -13.37
CA HIS A 192 13.66 2.68 -11.95
C HIS A 192 13.61 1.22 -11.56
N ARG A 193 13.37 0.29 -12.51
CA ARG A 193 13.22 -1.14 -12.22
C ARG A 193 14.38 -1.78 -11.46
N GLN A 194 15.59 -1.22 -11.59
CA GLN A 194 16.80 -1.71 -10.95
C GLN A 194 17.01 -1.16 -9.53
N ARG A 195 16.12 -0.29 -9.03
CA ARG A 195 16.16 0.14 -7.63
C ARG A 195 15.86 -1.04 -6.72
N SER A 196 16.36 -0.97 -5.48
CA SER A 196 16.01 -1.96 -4.47
C SER A 196 14.49 -2.01 -4.27
N TRP A 197 13.96 -3.20 -3.99
CA TRP A 197 12.52 -3.38 -3.79
C TRP A 197 11.90 -2.40 -2.78
N PRO A 198 12.50 -2.13 -1.60
CA PRO A 198 11.95 -1.14 -0.67
C PRO A 198 11.86 0.27 -1.26
N GLN A 199 12.82 0.67 -2.09
CA GLN A 199 12.79 1.97 -2.79
C GLN A 199 11.73 1.99 -3.90
N LEU A 200 11.50 0.86 -4.58
CA LEU A 200 10.42 0.77 -5.58
C LEU A 200 9.06 1.06 -4.95
N LEU A 201 8.80 0.62 -3.72
CA LEU A 201 7.53 0.84 -3.04
C LEU A 201 7.17 2.32 -2.83
N ASP A 202 8.14 3.24 -2.86
CA ASP A 202 7.87 4.67 -2.79
C ASP A 202 7.02 5.16 -3.98
N PHE A 203 7.09 4.49 -5.13
CA PHE A 203 6.36 4.85 -6.34
C PHE A 203 4.87 4.47 -6.32
N TRP A 204 4.46 3.49 -5.52
CA TRP A 204 3.03 3.19 -5.29
C TRP A 204 2.53 3.81 -4.00
N GLY A 205 3.44 4.07 -3.08
CA GLY A 205 3.14 4.60 -1.78
C GLY A 205 2.83 6.09 -1.78
N VAL A 206 2.50 6.55 -0.58
CA VAL A 206 2.20 7.96 -0.28
C VAL A 206 3.26 8.95 -0.81
N PRO A 207 4.58 8.67 -0.84
CA PRO A 207 5.56 9.61 -1.41
C PRO A 207 5.27 10.03 -2.84
N ASN A 208 4.86 9.08 -3.69
CA ASN A 208 4.58 9.34 -5.10
C ASN A 208 3.10 9.65 -5.38
N LEU A 209 2.19 9.41 -4.44
CA LEU A 209 0.78 9.77 -4.61
C LEU A 209 0.53 11.27 -4.40
N GLN A 210 -0.28 11.84 -5.28
CA GLN A 210 -0.80 13.19 -5.20
C GLN A 210 -2.29 13.25 -5.56
N VAL A 211 -2.99 14.27 -5.07
CA VAL A 211 -4.34 14.62 -5.50
C VAL A 211 -4.29 15.91 -6.28
N ILE A 212 -4.80 15.92 -7.51
CA ILE A 212 -4.77 17.07 -8.41
C ILE A 212 -6.16 17.36 -8.99
N ASN A 213 -6.43 18.60 -9.37
CA ASN A 213 -7.71 18.95 -10.00
C ASN A 213 -7.81 18.34 -11.40
N LYS A 214 -9.03 17.96 -11.82
CA LYS A 214 -9.28 17.28 -13.10
C LYS A 214 -8.62 17.96 -14.31
N SER A 215 -8.66 19.29 -14.40
CA SER A 215 -8.01 20.01 -15.51
C SER A 215 -6.50 19.79 -15.55
N ALA A 216 -5.83 19.84 -14.40
CA ALA A 216 -4.39 19.58 -14.29
C ALA A 216 -4.06 18.09 -14.54
N HIS A 217 -4.97 17.19 -14.16
CA HIS A 217 -4.81 15.76 -14.47
C HIS A 217 -4.91 15.50 -15.98
N LEU A 218 -5.87 16.10 -16.68
CA LEU A 218 -6.01 15.97 -18.13
C LEU A 218 -4.76 16.47 -18.87
N GLU A 219 -4.22 17.61 -18.45
CA GLU A 219 -2.98 18.16 -19.01
C GLU A 219 -1.79 17.21 -18.80
N LYS A 220 -1.60 16.72 -17.57
CA LYS A 220 -0.57 15.73 -17.25
C LYS A 220 -0.73 14.44 -18.05
N CYS A 221 -1.95 13.91 -18.17
CA CYS A 221 -2.22 12.71 -18.97
C CYS A 221 -1.88 12.91 -20.45
N SER A 222 -2.10 14.10 -21.00
CA SER A 222 -1.71 14.44 -22.37
C SER A 222 -0.19 14.41 -22.53
N GLN A 223 0.55 15.03 -21.59
CA GLN A 223 2.02 15.05 -21.59
C GLN A 223 2.59 13.62 -21.49
N GLU A 224 2.08 12.80 -20.56
CA GLU A 224 2.47 11.40 -20.41
C GLU A 224 2.12 10.53 -21.64
N ALA A 225 1.06 10.85 -22.38
CA ALA A 225 0.73 10.16 -23.61
C ALA A 225 1.76 10.45 -24.71
N THR A 226 2.20 11.70 -24.83
CA THR A 226 3.27 12.12 -25.73
C THR A 226 4.59 11.43 -25.37
N GLU A 227 5.01 11.48 -24.10
CA GLU A 227 6.24 10.81 -23.64
C GLU A 227 6.23 9.30 -23.93
N ARG A 228 5.08 8.64 -23.75
CA ARG A 228 4.94 7.21 -24.09
C ARG A 228 5.05 6.97 -25.59
N ALA A 229 4.56 7.87 -26.43
CA ALA A 229 4.65 7.75 -27.88
C ALA A 229 6.09 7.93 -28.37
N GLU A 230 6.78 8.96 -27.85
CA GLU A 230 8.19 9.24 -28.16
C GLU A 230 9.09 8.06 -27.78
N ARG A 231 8.90 7.48 -26.58
CA ARG A 231 9.67 6.29 -26.18
C ARG A 231 9.43 5.08 -27.07
N ARG A 232 8.18 4.84 -27.50
CA ARG A 232 7.90 3.75 -28.45
C ARG A 232 8.59 3.99 -29.80
N ALA A 233 8.62 5.24 -30.27
CA ALA A 233 9.31 5.59 -31.51
C ALA A 233 10.82 5.39 -31.40
N LEU A 234 11.43 5.78 -30.28
CA LEU A 234 12.86 5.59 -30.03
C LEU A 234 13.25 4.11 -29.97
N LEU A 235 12.49 3.29 -29.24
CA LEU A 235 12.72 1.85 -29.17
C LEU A 235 12.63 1.19 -30.55
N ASN A 236 11.58 1.52 -31.32
CA ASN A 236 11.42 1.00 -32.68
C ASN A 236 12.57 1.44 -33.61
N ALA A 237 13.07 2.66 -33.45
CA ALA A 237 14.21 3.15 -34.25
C ALA A 237 15.52 2.46 -33.88
N GLU A 238 15.72 2.15 -32.60
CA GLU A 238 16.89 1.40 -32.12
C GLU A 238 16.86 -0.06 -32.58
N ASP A 239 15.71 -0.72 -32.50
CA ASP A 239 15.50 -2.08 -33.02
C ASP A 239 15.76 -2.14 -34.53
N LEU A 240 15.29 -1.14 -35.28
CA LEU A 240 15.54 -1.03 -36.72
C LEU A 240 17.02 -0.81 -37.03
N ARG A 241 17.72 0.00 -36.23
CA ARG A 241 19.17 0.24 -36.38
C ARG A 241 19.96 -1.05 -36.16
N LEU A 242 19.67 -1.79 -35.09
CA LEU A 242 20.33 -3.07 -34.82
C LEU A 242 20.08 -4.09 -35.93
N ALA A 243 18.86 -4.18 -36.44
CA ALA A 243 18.52 -5.06 -37.56
C ALA A 243 19.26 -4.71 -38.88
N LEU A 244 19.63 -3.45 -39.08
CA LEU A 244 20.40 -2.99 -40.25
C LEU A 244 21.91 -3.14 -40.06
N GLU A 245 22.41 -3.22 -38.82
CA GLU A 245 23.83 -3.45 -38.50
C GLU A 245 24.21 -4.95 -38.52
N GLU A 246 23.22 -5.85 -38.53
CA GLU A 246 23.40 -7.32 -38.64
C GLU A 246 23.38 -7.86 -40.10
N VAL A 247 23.26 -6.97 -41.10
CA VAL A 247 23.28 -7.30 -42.55
C VAL A 247 24.58 -6.81 -43.19
#